data_AF-A0A7Y5BYP9-F1
#
_entry.id   AF-A0A7Y5BYP9-F1
#
_cell.length_a   1.000
_cell.length_b   1.000
_cell.length_c   1.000
_cell.angle_alpha   90.00
_cell.angle_beta   90.00
_cell.angle_gamma   90.00
#
_symmetry.space_group_name_H-M   'P 1'
#
loop_
_entity.id
_entity.type
_entity.pdbx_description
1 polymer ?
#
loop_
_entity_poly.entity_id
_entity_poly.type
_entity_poly.pdbx_seq_one_letter_code
_entity_poly.pdbx_strand_id
1 'polypeptide(L)'
;MHRWLFLTFLLVFFTGSIRSLPAQTPAPSHEEISPAQEQAMWEEIHRNVEALRRAGALPPPNGGETGSYIFPLYMIPGLPDYAGFKVSAFADHNLASGQVLDYAGGARTYDGHRGTDYGLWPFSWNKLDAGEL
;
A
#
# COMPACT_ATOMS: atom_id res chain seq x y z
N MET A 1 22.80 -24.43 -61.05
CA MET A 1 23.16 -23.00 -61.12
C MET A 1 22.15 -22.18 -60.31
N HIS A 2 22.34 -21.98 -59.01
CA HIS A 2 21.57 -20.98 -58.23
C HIS A 2 22.51 -20.39 -57.16
N ARG A 3 22.47 -19.06 -57.06
CA ARG A 3 23.51 -18.16 -56.57
C ARG A 3 23.41 -18.01 -55.04
N TRP A 4 24.55 -18.09 -54.36
CA TRP A 4 24.70 -17.68 -52.97
C TRP A 4 24.73 -16.14 -52.88
N LEU A 5 23.77 -15.53 -52.18
CA LEU A 5 23.86 -14.13 -51.77
C LEU A 5 24.52 -14.06 -50.39
N PHE A 6 25.75 -13.55 -50.34
CA PHE A 6 26.36 -13.08 -49.10
C PHE A 6 25.75 -11.71 -48.75
N LEU A 7 25.05 -11.61 -47.63
CA LEU A 7 24.71 -10.30 -47.03
C LEU A 7 25.82 -9.90 -46.07
N THR A 8 26.61 -8.91 -46.48
CA THR A 8 27.58 -8.21 -45.63
C THR A 8 26.81 -7.33 -44.63
N PHE A 9 26.86 -7.67 -43.34
CA PHE A 9 26.37 -6.79 -42.28
C PHE A 9 27.47 -5.78 -41.94
N LEU A 10 27.22 -4.50 -42.25
CA LEU A 10 28.07 -3.38 -41.85
C LEU A 10 27.82 -3.08 -40.37
N LEU A 11 28.81 -3.34 -39.51
CA LEU A 11 28.75 -3.00 -38.10
C LEU A 11 29.15 -1.51 -37.93
N VAL A 12 28.16 -0.65 -37.67
CA VAL A 12 28.40 0.76 -37.32
C VAL A 12 28.64 0.83 -35.81
N PHE A 13 29.88 1.07 -35.40
CA PHE A 13 30.20 1.40 -34.00
C PHE A 13 29.80 2.86 -33.73
N PHE A 14 28.67 3.06 -33.06
CA PHE A 14 28.36 4.36 -32.44
C PHE A 14 29.17 4.48 -31.15
N THR A 15 30.29 5.19 -31.20
CA THR A 15 30.98 5.66 -29.98
C THR A 15 30.20 6.82 -29.38
N GLY A 16 29.10 6.52 -28.70
CA GLY A 16 28.38 7.48 -27.88
C GLY A 16 29.06 7.62 -26.52
N SER A 17 29.58 8.79 -26.19
CA SER A 17 29.99 9.11 -24.83
C SER A 17 28.76 9.06 -23.92
N ILE A 18 28.71 8.08 -23.00
CA ILE A 18 27.73 8.06 -21.93
C ILE A 18 28.05 9.26 -21.03
N ARG A 19 27.27 10.34 -21.14
CA ARG A 19 27.24 11.37 -20.10
C ARG A 19 26.58 10.74 -18.88
N SER A 20 27.33 10.58 -17.80
CA SER A 20 26.79 10.26 -16.49
C SER A 20 25.73 11.28 -16.13
N LEU A 21 24.49 10.83 -15.91
CA LEU A 21 23.48 11.67 -15.27
C LEU A 21 24.00 12.05 -13.87
N PRO A 22 23.81 13.29 -13.41
CA PRO A 22 24.15 13.65 -12.04
C PRO A 22 23.40 12.70 -11.09
N ALA A 23 24.09 12.24 -10.04
CA ALA A 23 23.50 11.42 -9.01
C ALA A 23 22.22 12.11 -8.50
N GLN A 24 21.07 11.49 -8.76
CA GLN A 24 19.80 11.97 -8.25
C GLN A 24 19.90 11.87 -6.73
N THR A 25 19.92 13.01 -6.04
CA THR A 25 19.87 13.04 -4.58
C THR A 25 18.64 12.24 -4.16
N PRO A 26 18.77 11.22 -3.30
CA PRO A 26 17.62 10.45 -2.86
C PRO A 26 16.59 11.43 -2.28
N ALA A 27 15.35 11.33 -2.76
CA ALA A 27 14.25 12.12 -2.25
C ALA A 27 14.17 11.96 -0.72
N PRO A 28 13.89 13.02 0.04
CA PRO A 28 13.74 12.91 1.49
C PRO A 28 12.69 11.86 1.83
N SER A 29 13.07 10.93 2.71
CA SER A 29 12.25 9.83 3.18
C SER A 29 11.08 10.33 4.03
N HIS A 30 9.86 9.93 3.66
CA HIS A 30 8.59 10.01 4.41
C HIS A 30 8.34 11.31 5.18
N GLU A 31 7.52 12.17 4.58
CA GLU A 31 7.00 13.42 5.13
C GLU A 31 6.21 13.19 6.43
N GLU A 32 6.88 13.29 7.58
CA GLU A 32 6.18 13.62 8.82
C GLU A 32 5.78 15.11 8.75
N ILE A 33 4.48 15.38 8.83
CA ILE A 33 4.00 16.75 8.96
C ILE A 33 4.46 17.32 10.31
N SER A 34 4.95 18.56 10.30
CA SER A 34 5.30 19.24 11.55
C SER A 34 4.04 19.47 12.41
N PRO A 35 4.19 19.63 13.74
CA PRO A 35 3.06 19.95 14.61
C PRO A 35 2.27 21.19 14.17
N ALA A 36 2.95 22.18 13.57
CA ALA A 36 2.31 23.38 13.04
C ALA A 36 1.46 23.10 11.79
N GLN A 37 1.92 22.21 10.91
CA GLN A 37 1.16 21.76 9.73
C GLN A 37 -0.05 20.92 10.14
N GLU A 38 0.11 20.05 11.13
CA GLU A 38 -0.99 19.28 11.70
C GLU A 38 -2.05 20.20 12.32
N GLN A 39 -1.63 21.19 13.10
CA GLN A 39 -2.53 22.18 13.68
C GLN A 39 -3.29 22.98 12.59
N ALA A 40 -2.59 23.43 11.55
CA ALA A 40 -3.22 24.16 10.44
C ALA A 40 -4.25 23.30 9.69
N MET A 41 -3.95 22.02 9.48
CA MET A 41 -4.87 21.04 8.90
C MET A 41 -6.13 20.88 9.76
N TRP A 42 -5.99 20.75 11.09
CA TRP A 42 -7.14 20.66 11.99
C TRP A 42 -8.01 21.91 11.97
N GLU A 43 -7.40 23.09 11.95
CA GLU A 43 -8.15 24.34 11.84
C GLU A 43 -8.92 24.44 10.51
N GLU A 44 -8.33 23.97 9.41
CA GLU A 44 -9.01 23.90 8.12
C GLU A 44 -10.18 22.93 8.15
N ILE A 45 -10.00 21.72 8.69
CA ILE A 45 -11.07 20.74 8.86
C ILE A 45 -12.23 21.34 9.65
N HIS A 46 -11.96 22.00 10.77
CA HIS A 46 -13.00 22.63 11.58
C HIS A 46 -13.75 23.73 10.82
N ARG A 47 -13.03 24.61 10.12
CA ARG A 47 -13.67 25.66 9.30
C ARG A 47 -14.57 25.07 8.21
N ASN A 48 -14.10 24.02 7.53
CA ASN A 48 -14.85 23.36 6.46
C ASN A 48 -16.09 22.64 7.00
N VAL A 49 -15.97 21.93 8.13
CA VAL A 49 -17.11 21.29 8.80
C VAL A 49 -18.19 22.32 9.16
N GLU A 50 -17.80 23.46 9.75
CA GLU A 50 -18.76 24.51 10.11
C GLU A 50 -19.37 25.21 8.88
N ALA A 51 -18.61 25.37 7.79
CA ALA A 51 -19.16 25.86 6.53
C ALA A 51 -20.19 24.89 5.93
N LEU A 52 -19.87 23.59 5.91
CA LEU A 52 -20.76 22.56 5.38
C LEU A 52 -22.03 22.38 6.22
N ARG A 53 -21.92 22.48 7.55
CA ARG A 53 -23.08 22.47 8.46
C ARG A 53 -24.00 23.65 8.19
N ARG A 54 -23.45 24.87 8.07
CA ARG A 54 -24.24 26.09 7.76
C ARG A 54 -24.89 26.02 6.39
N ALA A 55 -24.23 25.40 5.42
CA ALA A 55 -24.78 25.19 4.08
C ALA A 55 -25.83 24.05 4.02
N GLY A 56 -26.06 23.31 5.11
CA GLY A 56 -26.91 22.13 5.12
C GLY A 56 -26.36 20.94 4.33
N ALA A 57 -25.09 21.01 3.90
CA ALA A 57 -24.42 19.99 3.10
C ALA A 57 -23.81 18.86 3.95
N LEU A 58 -23.63 19.10 5.25
CA LEU A 58 -23.21 18.09 6.22
C LEU A 58 -24.34 17.88 7.24
N PRO A 59 -25.22 16.88 7.03
CA PRO A 59 -26.26 16.56 8.00
C PRO A 59 -25.63 16.09 9.33
N PRO A 60 -26.35 16.24 10.46
CA PRO A 60 -25.89 15.66 11.72
C PRO A 60 -25.68 14.16 11.53
N PRO A 61 -24.68 13.55 12.18
CA PRO A 61 -24.49 12.11 12.10
C PRO A 61 -25.80 11.43 12.49
N ASN A 62 -26.34 10.63 11.58
CA ASN A 62 -27.50 9.80 11.89
C ASN A 62 -27.08 8.91 13.05
N GLY A 63 -27.77 9.01 14.19
CA GLY A 63 -27.60 8.12 15.34
C GLY A 63 -28.06 6.68 15.06
N GLY A 64 -27.91 6.22 13.82
CA GLY A 64 -28.10 4.82 13.47
C GLY A 64 -27.15 3.95 14.28
N GLU A 65 -27.56 2.71 14.52
CA GLU A 65 -26.78 1.76 15.29
C GLU A 65 -25.32 1.78 14.84
N THR A 66 -24.42 2.11 15.77
CA THR A 66 -22.99 1.97 15.56
C THR A 66 -22.74 0.49 15.26
N GLY A 67 -22.57 0.16 13.99
CA GLY A 67 -22.16 -1.18 13.59
C GLY A 67 -20.89 -1.53 14.35
N SER A 68 -20.96 -2.53 15.23
CA SER A 68 -19.77 -2.98 15.95
C SER A 68 -18.88 -3.71 14.96
N TYR A 69 -17.72 -3.14 14.66
CA TYR A 69 -16.69 -3.84 13.92
C TYR A 69 -16.03 -4.82 14.87
N ILE A 70 -16.28 -6.11 14.67
CA ILE A 70 -15.61 -7.18 15.42
C ILE A 70 -14.35 -7.56 14.65
N PHE A 71 -13.21 -7.54 15.34
CA PHE A 71 -11.99 -8.11 14.81
C PHE A 71 -12.13 -9.64 14.77
N PRO A 72 -11.86 -10.30 13.64
CA PRO A 72 -12.24 -11.70 13.43
C PRO A 72 -11.39 -12.70 14.23
N LEU A 73 -10.28 -12.26 14.83
CA LEU A 73 -9.38 -13.10 15.61
C LEU A 73 -9.36 -12.66 17.08
N TYR A 74 -9.26 -13.62 17.99
CA TYR A 74 -9.06 -13.36 19.41
C TYR A 74 -8.04 -14.34 19.97
N MET A 75 -7.26 -13.88 20.95
CA MET A 75 -6.28 -14.71 21.64
C MET A 75 -6.97 -15.55 22.71
N ILE A 76 -6.59 -16.82 22.83
CA ILE A 76 -7.02 -17.66 23.96
C ILE A 76 -6.42 -17.08 25.26
N PRO A 77 -7.19 -16.99 26.36
CA PRO A 77 -6.67 -16.52 27.64
C PRO A 77 -5.44 -17.32 28.09
N GLY A 78 -4.41 -16.61 28.56
CA GLY A 78 -3.20 -17.22 29.11
C GLY A 78 -2.12 -17.57 28.08
N LEU A 79 -2.31 -17.25 26.79
CA LEU A 79 -1.23 -17.39 25.81
C LEU A 79 -0.14 -16.34 26.08
N PRO A 80 1.13 -16.73 26.24
CA PRO A 80 2.22 -15.81 26.60
C PRO A 80 2.69 -14.89 25.47
N ASP A 81 2.12 -15.02 24.27
CA ASP A 81 2.56 -14.28 23.08
C ASP A 81 2.12 -12.82 23.05
N TYR A 82 3.03 -11.96 22.58
CA TYR A 82 2.84 -10.52 22.45
C TYR A 82 2.01 -10.11 21.22
N ALA A 83 1.93 -10.96 20.20
CA ALA A 83 1.11 -10.77 19.01
C ALA A 83 0.80 -12.13 18.34
N GLY A 84 -0.46 -12.59 18.37
CA GLY A 84 -0.83 -13.88 17.78
C GLY A 84 -1.29 -13.82 16.33
N PHE A 85 -1.39 -12.63 15.74
CA PHE A 85 -1.83 -12.45 14.36
C PHE A 85 -1.05 -11.36 13.63
N LYS A 86 -1.07 -11.44 12.30
CA LYS A 86 -0.67 -10.41 11.37
C LYS A 86 -1.88 -10.04 10.48
N VAL A 87 -1.90 -8.78 10.06
CA VAL A 87 -2.79 -8.31 9.02
C VAL A 87 -1.92 -7.98 7.81
N SER A 88 -2.27 -8.51 6.64
CA SER A 88 -1.51 -8.30 5.41
C SER A 88 -2.45 -8.25 4.21
N ALA A 89 -1.93 -7.92 3.03
CA ALA A 89 -2.69 -7.90 1.77
C ALA A 89 -4.07 -7.24 1.96
N PHE A 90 -4.08 -5.91 2.10
CA PHE A 90 -5.32 -5.17 2.30
C PHE A 90 -6.22 -5.22 1.05
N ALA A 91 -7.48 -4.83 1.21
CA ALA A 91 -8.41 -4.76 0.09
C ALA A 91 -8.01 -3.61 -0.84
N ASP A 92 -8.05 -3.86 -2.14
CA ASP A 92 -7.82 -2.83 -3.14
C ASP A 92 -9.04 -1.91 -3.22
N HIS A 93 -8.82 -0.62 -3.00
CA HIS A 93 -9.87 0.39 -3.19
C HIS A 93 -10.04 0.79 -4.66
N ASN A 94 -9.09 0.43 -5.52
CA ASN A 94 -9.19 0.61 -6.95
C ASN A 94 -9.86 -0.61 -7.58
N LEU A 95 -10.99 -0.39 -8.25
CA LEU A 95 -11.75 -1.46 -8.91
C LEU A 95 -11.15 -1.86 -10.28
N ALA A 96 -10.22 -1.07 -10.82
CA ALA A 96 -9.55 -1.38 -12.07
C ALA A 96 -8.32 -2.27 -11.83
N SER A 97 -8.27 -3.42 -12.52
CA SER A 97 -7.10 -4.31 -12.47
C SER A 97 -5.90 -3.71 -13.23
N GLY A 98 -4.71 -4.04 -12.73
CA GLY A 98 -3.40 -3.68 -13.25
C GLY A 98 -2.95 -2.29 -12.80
N GLN A 99 -3.60 -1.70 -11.80
CA GLN A 99 -3.34 -0.33 -11.36
C GLN A 99 -2.68 -0.27 -9.98
N VAL A 100 -2.80 -1.34 -9.18
CA VAL A 100 -2.02 -1.47 -7.95
C VAL A 100 -0.61 -1.87 -8.35
N LEU A 101 0.38 -1.15 -7.83
CA LEU A 101 1.81 -1.37 -8.06
C LEU A 101 2.48 -1.70 -6.73
N ASP A 102 3.66 -2.32 -6.79
CA ASP A 102 4.49 -2.50 -5.60
C ASP A 102 5.19 -1.19 -5.19
N TYR A 103 5.86 -1.19 -4.03
CA TYR A 103 6.55 0.00 -3.51
C TYR A 103 7.64 0.55 -4.45
N ALA A 104 8.16 -0.27 -5.37
CA ALA A 104 9.12 0.15 -6.39
C ALA A 104 8.45 0.55 -7.71
N GLY A 105 7.11 0.66 -7.75
CA GLY A 105 6.34 0.95 -8.96
C GLY A 105 6.30 -0.22 -9.96
N GLY A 106 6.71 -1.42 -9.54
CA GLY A 106 6.65 -2.63 -10.34
C GLY A 106 5.31 -3.36 -10.23
N ALA A 107 5.21 -4.51 -10.90
CA ALA A 107 4.02 -5.35 -10.90
C ALA A 107 4.06 -6.46 -9.83
N ARG A 108 5.03 -6.47 -8.89
CA ARG A 108 5.13 -7.51 -7.86
C ARG A 108 4.21 -7.18 -6.68
N THR A 109 2.93 -7.11 -6.97
CA THR A 109 1.89 -6.76 -6.02
C THR A 109 0.68 -7.68 -6.20
N TYR A 110 -0.17 -7.74 -5.18
CA TYR A 110 -1.40 -8.52 -5.24
C TYR A 110 -2.54 -7.62 -5.71
N ASP A 111 -2.61 -7.40 -7.02
CA ASP A 111 -3.65 -6.58 -7.67
C ASP A 111 -4.97 -7.35 -7.85
N GLY A 112 -6.08 -6.67 -7.58
CA GLY A 112 -7.42 -7.25 -7.59
C GLY A 112 -7.80 -7.92 -6.28
N HIS A 113 -7.16 -7.56 -5.16
CA HIS A 113 -7.44 -8.15 -3.87
C HIS A 113 -8.74 -7.60 -3.27
N ARG A 114 -9.67 -8.50 -2.93
CA ARG A 114 -11.05 -8.14 -2.53
C ARG A 114 -11.31 -8.22 -1.03
N GLY A 115 -10.29 -8.43 -0.22
CA GLY A 115 -10.42 -8.65 1.22
C GLY A 115 -9.19 -8.19 1.98
N THR A 116 -9.17 -8.50 3.27
CA THR A 116 -7.99 -8.29 4.13
C THR A 116 -7.55 -9.64 4.64
N ASP A 117 -6.28 -9.96 4.50
CA ASP A 117 -5.75 -11.24 4.96
C ASP A 117 -5.37 -11.16 6.44
N TYR A 118 -5.89 -12.11 7.21
CA TYR A 118 -5.53 -12.34 8.61
C TYR A 118 -4.76 -13.64 8.70
N GLY A 119 -3.56 -13.58 9.26
CA GLY A 119 -2.71 -14.76 9.45
C GLY A 119 -2.25 -14.89 10.89
N LEU A 120 -1.93 -16.10 11.31
CA LEU A 120 -1.32 -16.34 12.62
C LEU A 120 0.17 -15.99 12.57
N TRP A 121 0.68 -15.44 13.66
CA TRP A 121 2.04 -14.91 13.77
C TRP A 121 2.69 -15.35 15.10
N PRO A 122 4.03 -15.47 15.19
CA PRO A 122 5.01 -15.42 14.09
C PRO A 122 5.13 -16.71 13.28
N PHE A 123 4.85 -17.85 13.91
CA PHE A 123 5.06 -19.17 13.31
C PHE A 123 3.79 -20.01 13.46
N SER A 124 2.90 -19.91 12.47
CA SER A 124 1.60 -20.60 12.49
C SER A 124 1.73 -22.12 12.68
N TRP A 125 2.77 -22.72 12.12
CA TRP A 125 3.09 -24.14 12.30
C TRP A 125 3.48 -24.51 13.73
N ASN A 126 4.32 -23.71 14.41
CA ASN A 126 4.65 -23.95 15.82
C ASN A 126 3.41 -23.88 16.71
N LYS A 127 2.48 -22.96 16.40
CA LYS A 127 1.23 -22.81 17.14
C LYS A 127 0.32 -24.03 16.98
N LEU A 128 0.23 -24.56 15.76
CA LEU A 128 -0.47 -25.82 15.50
C LEU A 128 0.15 -26.97 16.31
N ASP A 129 1.47 -27.12 16.24
CA ASP A 129 2.19 -28.20 16.92
C ASP A 129 2.11 -28.11 18.45
N ALA A 130 2.07 -26.88 19.00
CA ALA A 130 1.93 -26.62 20.43
C ALA A 130 0.48 -26.69 20.93
N GLY A 131 -0.51 -26.86 20.05
CA GLY A 131 -1.93 -26.89 20.42
C GLY A 131 -2.50 -25.53 20.82
N GLU A 132 -1.97 -24.45 20.23
CA GLU A 132 -2.35 -23.05 20.50
C GLU A 132 -3.41 -22.50 19.53
N LEU A 133 -4.07 -23.37 18.75
CA LEU A 133 -5.10 -23.05 17.75
C LEU A 133 -6.50 -23.50 18.18
#